data_AF-A0A6A6Y1Q4-F1
#
_entry.id   AF-A0A6A6Y1Q4-F1
#
_cell.length_a   1.000
_cell.length_b   1.000
_cell.length_c   1.000
_cell.angle_alpha   90.00
_cell.angle_beta   90.00
_cell.angle_gamma   90.00
#
_symmetry.space_group_name_H-M   'P 1'
#
loop_
_entity.id
_entity.type
_entity.pdbx_description
1 polymer ?
#
loop_
_entity_poly.entity_id
_entity_poly.type
_entity_poly.pdbx_seq_one_letter_code
_entity_poly.pdbx_strand_id
1 'polypeptide(L)'
;MDWENRWPYRTAIYQTGYSQFFDSYTDQCDDTSFYVIDFIGPKITKELRIKLNRLTHEVSYVLAYYSDLLNVQYSHAFGNPSILSGAVSFVDVDIGYDGHRFCRQGVQEPDHHNPNTHFSNLNLLVTADNETVAVGDTNMTIPRENATVGWIDANYGDGVHAAWVWVTKTFHPTPAGFTHTKDIVIFTKLLFRQAMQYWAFTARDVDLLVLGDYVAFASQDPNSDIYQGIIPHLKAVFLNHQYYNLPWGSEYFVRATFMGSQKPDNANSEFHECYKLASIDELHAKFVAAPDFHLQNKVILLLAGTIDVLYDMDLDNRPNRYTSLIHDIFDADPDAKIFAGHIPMIGFDFQDPFKWYGLQKRVAQFNARLNALVDQLSTEGHYRIMTVHTSATTKEHLDGDLLLPNTRGYLRIALNFVEHMAMAALMGWFRDPSSNGVDSQPPARPGDNDTLVVDKVTCNQEFQYFTGQGMPTKEDILKSILRGASMDDFITKVACNASEICKWAVDGVVSLLSQTSPFLVSRQRI
;
A
#
# COMPACT_ATOMS: atom_id res chain seq x y z
N MET A 1 -12.53 -11.55 7.60
CA MET A 1 -11.77 -11.98 6.41
C MET A 1 -11.17 -13.33 6.70
N ASP A 2 -11.34 -14.31 5.82
CA ASP A 2 -10.71 -15.61 5.99
C ASP A 2 -9.61 -15.75 4.94
N TRP A 3 -8.44 -15.19 5.26
CA TRP A 3 -7.26 -15.25 4.39
C TRP A 3 -6.77 -16.70 4.30
N GLU A 4 -6.92 -17.46 5.39
CA GLU A 4 -6.50 -18.86 5.54
C GLU A 4 -7.60 -19.86 5.15
N ASN A 5 -8.90 -19.59 5.42
CA ASN A 5 -9.98 -20.40 4.83
C ASN A 5 -10.41 -19.90 3.44
N ARG A 6 -9.49 -19.33 2.65
CA ARG A 6 -9.69 -19.41 1.21
C ARG A 6 -9.72 -20.89 0.91
N TRP A 7 -10.88 -21.37 0.44
CA TRP A 7 -11.07 -22.77 0.08
C TRP A 7 -9.82 -23.26 -0.68
N PRO A 8 -9.26 -24.44 -0.37
CA PRO A 8 -7.94 -24.90 -0.84
C PRO A 8 -7.77 -24.98 -2.37
N TYR A 9 -8.80 -24.62 -3.14
CA TYR A 9 -8.85 -24.55 -4.58
C TYR A 9 -8.91 -23.11 -5.13
N ARG A 10 -8.61 -22.09 -4.32
CA ARG A 10 -8.74 -20.67 -4.73
C ARG A 10 -7.39 -19.95 -4.73
N THR A 11 -7.01 -19.42 -5.88
CA THR A 11 -5.85 -18.53 -6.04
C THR A 11 -6.15 -17.14 -5.48
N ALA A 12 -5.25 -16.62 -4.66
CA ALA A 12 -5.24 -15.23 -4.23
C ALA A 12 -4.39 -14.40 -5.19
N ILE A 13 -4.90 -13.28 -5.67
CA ILE A 13 -4.13 -12.31 -6.46
C ILE A 13 -3.80 -11.13 -5.56
N TYR A 14 -2.52 -10.83 -5.39
CA TYR A 14 -2.06 -9.62 -4.72
C TYR A 14 -1.63 -8.61 -5.77
N GLN A 15 -2.43 -7.54 -5.92
CA GLN A 15 -2.12 -6.46 -6.85
C GLN A 15 -1.43 -5.36 -6.07
N THR A 16 -0.12 -5.21 -6.28
CA THR A 16 0.62 -4.09 -5.69
C THR A 16 0.24 -2.78 -6.37
N GLY A 17 0.19 -1.70 -5.60
CA GLY A 17 0.21 -0.34 -6.12
C GLY A 17 1.58 0.04 -6.69
N TYR A 18 1.66 1.27 -7.19
CA TYR A 18 2.93 1.88 -7.56
C TYR A 18 3.49 2.68 -6.38
N SER A 19 4.80 2.62 -6.19
CA SER A 19 5.52 3.47 -5.24
C SER A 19 5.88 4.82 -5.88
N GLN A 20 5.98 5.85 -5.05
CA GLN A 20 6.58 7.12 -5.39
C GLN A 20 8.08 7.02 -5.40
N PHE A 21 8.71 7.85 -6.23
CA PHE A 21 10.16 7.81 -6.40
C PHE A 21 10.87 8.93 -5.67
N PHE A 22 10.17 10.03 -5.34
CA PHE A 22 10.81 11.25 -4.87
C PHE A 22 10.21 11.73 -3.55
N ASP A 23 11.04 12.25 -2.66
CA ASP A 23 10.62 13.17 -1.63
C ASP A 23 10.30 14.52 -2.28
N SER A 24 9.02 14.81 -2.38
CA SER A 24 8.55 15.92 -3.21
C SER A 24 8.61 17.30 -2.54
N TYR A 25 8.97 17.35 -1.26
CA TYR A 25 8.86 18.57 -0.44
C TYR A 25 10.20 19.13 0.06
N THR A 26 11.30 18.48 -0.25
CA THR A 26 12.64 19.08 -0.11
C THR A 26 12.90 20.05 -1.27
N ASP A 27 13.95 20.87 -1.19
CA ASP A 27 14.38 21.73 -2.30
C ASP A 27 15.63 21.20 -3.02
N GLN A 28 16.30 20.18 -2.46
CA GLN A 28 17.67 19.83 -2.87
C GLN A 28 17.80 19.27 -4.30
N CYS A 29 16.69 18.82 -4.89
CA CYS A 29 16.67 18.21 -6.22
C CYS A 29 16.18 19.16 -7.31
N ASP A 30 15.91 20.43 -6.99
CA ASP A 30 15.26 21.34 -7.94
C ASP A 30 16.08 21.61 -9.19
N ASP A 31 17.41 21.49 -9.07
CA ASP A 31 18.36 21.62 -10.17
C ASP A 31 18.87 20.27 -10.69
N THR A 32 18.37 19.14 -10.18
CA THR A 32 18.77 17.78 -10.57
C THR A 32 17.88 17.23 -11.69
N SER A 33 18.42 16.43 -12.58
CA SER A 33 17.66 15.59 -13.51
C SER A 33 18.02 14.11 -13.34
N PHE A 34 17.00 13.26 -13.47
CA PHE A 34 17.15 11.80 -13.48
C PHE A 34 17.14 11.25 -14.91
N TYR A 35 17.43 12.10 -15.88
CA TYR A 35 17.62 11.69 -17.27
C TYR A 35 19.00 11.05 -17.45
N VAL A 36 19.13 10.18 -18.44
CA VAL A 36 20.38 9.45 -18.77
C VAL A 36 21.59 10.39 -18.89
N ILE A 37 21.33 11.63 -19.30
CA ILE A 37 22.29 12.74 -19.32
C ILE A 37 21.68 13.87 -18.47
N ASP A 38 22.10 13.98 -17.21
CA ASP A 38 21.50 14.85 -16.18
C ASP A 38 21.36 16.33 -16.63
N PHE A 39 22.33 16.87 -17.37
CA PHE A 39 22.25 18.27 -17.83
C PHE A 39 21.34 18.52 -19.04
N ILE A 40 20.77 17.49 -19.67
CA ILE A 40 19.87 17.58 -20.83
C ILE A 40 18.40 17.36 -20.44
N GLY A 41 18.17 16.57 -19.39
CA GLY A 41 16.82 16.21 -18.97
C GLY A 41 16.04 17.35 -18.31
N PRO A 42 14.70 17.21 -18.23
CA PRO A 42 13.90 18.12 -17.44
C PRO A 42 14.38 18.07 -15.99
N LYS A 43 14.46 19.25 -15.36
CA LYS A 43 14.75 19.35 -13.94
C LYS A 43 13.59 18.76 -13.16
N ILE A 44 13.90 17.91 -12.20
CA ILE A 44 12.93 17.29 -11.30
C ILE A 44 12.63 18.30 -10.20
N THR A 45 12.01 19.43 -10.55
CA THR A 45 11.63 20.49 -9.61
C THR A 45 10.66 19.99 -8.56
N LYS A 46 10.58 20.66 -7.42
CA LYS A 46 9.59 20.42 -6.36
C LYS A 46 8.16 20.26 -6.90
N GLU A 47 7.76 21.20 -7.75
CA GLU A 47 6.44 21.17 -8.39
C GLU A 47 6.23 19.91 -9.26
N LEU A 48 7.25 19.51 -10.01
CA LEU A 48 7.19 18.30 -10.83
C LEU A 48 7.15 17.03 -9.97
N ARG A 49 7.95 16.95 -8.90
CA ARG A 49 7.91 15.83 -7.94
C ARG A 49 6.51 15.66 -7.34
N ILE A 50 5.91 16.75 -6.87
CA ILE A 50 4.54 16.75 -6.31
C ILE A 50 3.54 16.23 -7.36
N LYS A 51 3.64 16.69 -8.62
CA LYS A 51 2.77 16.24 -9.71
C LYS A 51 2.92 14.75 -10.02
N LEU A 52 4.15 14.24 -10.07
CA LEU A 52 4.43 12.82 -10.34
C LEU A 52 3.93 11.92 -9.20
N ASN A 53 4.24 12.28 -7.95
CA ASN A 53 3.79 11.57 -6.77
C ASN A 53 2.25 11.52 -6.67
N ARG A 54 1.59 12.65 -6.95
CA ARG A 54 0.13 12.71 -7.03
C ARG A 54 -0.42 11.78 -8.12
N LEU A 55 0.19 11.74 -9.31
CA LEU A 55 -0.23 10.85 -10.38
C LEU A 55 -0.10 9.38 -9.95
N THR A 56 1.00 9.02 -9.27
CA THR A 56 1.20 7.68 -8.71
C THR A 56 0.07 7.30 -7.77
N HIS A 57 -0.32 8.17 -6.84
CA HIS A 57 -1.44 7.90 -5.93
C HIS A 57 -2.79 7.84 -6.65
N GLU A 58 -3.04 8.69 -7.64
CA GLU A 58 -4.26 8.64 -8.46
C GLU A 58 -4.37 7.27 -9.17
N VAL A 59 -3.28 6.76 -9.74
CA VAL A 59 -3.24 5.43 -10.36
C VAL A 59 -3.43 4.31 -9.35
N SER A 60 -2.70 4.34 -8.22
CA SER A 60 -2.83 3.35 -7.14
C SER A 60 -4.24 3.28 -6.59
N TYR A 61 -4.91 4.42 -6.38
CA TYR A 61 -6.31 4.45 -5.96
C TYR A 61 -7.23 3.81 -7.00
N VAL A 62 -7.04 4.11 -8.29
CA VAL A 62 -7.83 3.50 -9.37
C VAL A 62 -7.65 1.97 -9.40
N LEU A 63 -6.43 1.46 -9.19
CA LEU A 63 -6.17 0.02 -9.10
C LEU A 63 -6.90 -0.61 -7.90
N ALA A 64 -6.85 0.04 -6.74
CA ALA A 64 -7.56 -0.39 -5.54
C ALA A 64 -9.08 -0.43 -5.78
N TYR A 65 -9.60 0.64 -6.40
CA TYR A 65 -11.00 0.79 -6.77
C TYR A 65 -11.49 -0.35 -7.67
N TYR A 66 -10.79 -0.62 -8.78
CA TYR A 66 -11.20 -1.69 -9.69
C TYR A 66 -11.04 -3.09 -9.07
N SER A 67 -10.03 -3.29 -8.21
CA SER A 67 -9.87 -4.53 -7.45
C SER A 67 -11.11 -4.80 -6.58
N ASP A 68 -11.62 -3.78 -5.90
CA ASP A 68 -12.81 -3.92 -5.06
C ASP A 68 -14.10 -4.15 -5.85
N LEU A 69 -14.27 -3.45 -6.98
CA LEU A 69 -15.41 -3.71 -7.87
C LEU A 69 -15.43 -5.14 -8.40
N LEU A 70 -14.28 -5.68 -8.80
CA LEU A 70 -14.15 -7.07 -9.23
C LEU A 70 -14.49 -8.02 -8.08
N ASN A 71 -13.97 -7.76 -6.87
CA ASN A 71 -14.26 -8.57 -5.69
C ASN A 71 -15.75 -8.65 -5.37
N VAL A 72 -16.50 -7.57 -5.58
CA VAL A 72 -17.95 -7.58 -5.37
C VAL A 72 -18.64 -8.58 -6.30
N GLN A 73 -18.27 -8.62 -7.58
CA GLN A 73 -18.83 -9.60 -8.52
C GLN A 73 -18.58 -11.04 -8.06
N TYR A 74 -17.36 -11.33 -7.59
CA TYR A 74 -17.02 -12.65 -7.08
C TYR A 74 -17.66 -12.97 -5.74
N SER A 75 -17.88 -11.99 -4.86
CA SER A 75 -18.48 -12.22 -3.54
C SER A 75 -19.94 -12.69 -3.61
N HIS A 76 -20.71 -12.24 -4.61
CA HIS A 76 -22.10 -12.66 -4.82
C HIS A 76 -22.25 -13.98 -5.60
N ALA A 77 -21.29 -14.32 -6.48
CA ALA A 77 -21.36 -15.52 -7.31
C ALA A 77 -21.40 -16.85 -6.51
N PHE A 78 -21.06 -16.82 -5.21
CA PHE A 78 -20.94 -18.01 -4.39
C PHE A 78 -21.97 -18.12 -3.25
N GLY A 79 -23.02 -17.28 -3.25
CA GLY A 79 -24.20 -17.47 -2.40
C GLY A 79 -24.01 -17.34 -0.88
N ASN A 80 -22.81 -16.99 -0.39
CA ASN A 80 -22.56 -16.76 1.02
C ASN A 80 -22.17 -15.28 1.28
N PRO A 81 -23.12 -14.44 1.73
CA PRO A 81 -22.85 -13.03 2.00
C PRO A 81 -21.87 -12.81 3.17
N SER A 82 -21.54 -13.83 3.96
CA SER A 82 -20.60 -13.70 5.07
C SER A 82 -19.13 -13.70 4.62
N ILE A 83 -18.85 -14.04 3.35
CA ILE A 83 -17.48 -14.08 2.82
C ILE A 83 -17.08 -12.69 2.30
N LEU A 84 -16.11 -12.09 2.98
CA LEU A 84 -15.47 -10.81 2.60
C LEU A 84 -14.11 -11.00 1.93
N SER A 85 -13.68 -12.25 1.66
CA SER A 85 -12.43 -12.48 0.94
C SER A 85 -12.62 -12.25 -0.56
N GLY A 86 -11.88 -11.26 -1.08
CA GLY A 86 -11.80 -10.96 -2.50
C GLY A 86 -10.88 -11.93 -3.25
N ALA A 87 -11.08 -12.05 -4.57
CA ALA A 87 -10.13 -12.73 -5.46
C ALA A 87 -8.82 -11.91 -5.58
N VAL A 88 -8.95 -10.58 -5.61
CA VAL A 88 -7.85 -9.63 -5.74
C VAL A 88 -7.72 -8.85 -4.44
N SER A 89 -6.53 -8.74 -3.88
CA SER A 89 -6.22 -7.88 -2.74
C SER A 89 -5.26 -6.81 -3.20
N PHE A 90 -5.71 -5.55 -3.17
CA PHE A 90 -4.80 -4.43 -3.39
C PHE A 90 -3.83 -4.32 -2.20
N VAL A 91 -2.56 -4.06 -2.50
CA VAL A 91 -1.51 -3.84 -1.50
C VAL A 91 -0.86 -2.50 -1.81
N ASP A 92 -1.02 -1.56 -0.89
CA ASP A 92 -0.24 -0.33 -0.93
C ASP A 92 1.15 -0.62 -0.40
N VAL A 93 2.15 -0.52 -1.29
CA VAL A 93 3.55 -0.80 -0.97
C VAL A 93 4.34 0.48 -0.77
N ASP A 94 3.72 1.65 -1.01
CA ASP A 94 4.38 2.95 -1.04
C ASP A 94 4.90 3.36 0.33
N ILE A 95 4.12 3.10 1.38
CA ILE A 95 4.48 3.34 2.80
C ILE A 95 5.83 2.72 3.21
N GLY A 96 6.29 1.69 2.47
CA GLY A 96 7.57 1.07 2.72
C GLY A 96 8.79 1.81 2.20
N TYR A 97 8.55 2.83 1.36
CA TYR A 97 9.58 3.60 0.72
C TYR A 97 9.77 4.97 1.39
N ASP A 98 9.01 5.27 2.45
CA ASP A 98 9.16 6.50 3.23
C ASP A 98 10.57 6.55 3.83
N GLY A 99 11.26 7.68 3.66
CA GLY A 99 12.67 7.80 4.04
C GLY A 99 13.65 7.01 3.16
N HIS A 100 13.18 6.41 2.06
CA HIS A 100 13.99 5.62 1.12
C HIS A 100 13.87 6.04 -0.35
N ARG A 101 13.29 7.21 -0.61
CA ARG A 101 13.11 7.79 -1.94
C ARG A 101 14.33 8.61 -2.37
N PHE A 102 14.32 9.04 -3.63
CA PHE A 102 15.22 10.08 -4.12
C PHE A 102 14.88 11.43 -3.48
N CYS A 103 15.83 12.36 -3.50
CA CYS A 103 15.61 13.76 -3.09
C CYS A 103 15.31 13.93 -1.60
N ARG A 104 15.69 12.97 -0.76
CA ARG A 104 15.57 13.07 0.70
C ARG A 104 16.44 14.17 1.26
N GLN A 105 15.96 14.83 2.30
CA GLN A 105 16.65 15.95 2.93
C GLN A 105 18.09 15.58 3.32
N GLY A 106 19.06 16.34 2.83
CA GLY A 106 20.48 16.17 3.19
C GLY A 106 21.21 15.10 2.38
N VAL A 107 20.58 14.47 1.38
CA VAL A 107 21.28 13.68 0.36
C VAL A 107 21.81 14.65 -0.71
N GLN A 108 22.77 14.32 -1.56
CA GLN A 108 23.05 15.15 -2.75
C GLN A 108 22.75 14.30 -3.97
N GLU A 109 21.76 14.69 -4.76
CA GLU A 109 21.29 13.87 -5.87
C GLU A 109 21.91 14.33 -7.21
N PRO A 110 22.27 13.40 -8.10
CA PRO A 110 22.06 11.95 -7.98
C PRO A 110 23.12 11.25 -7.10
N ASP A 111 22.69 10.45 -6.12
CA ASP A 111 23.57 9.56 -5.34
C ASP A 111 23.25 8.09 -5.64
N HIS A 112 23.99 7.51 -6.59
CA HIS A 112 23.82 6.12 -7.04
C HIS A 112 24.22 5.09 -6.00
N HIS A 113 25.05 5.48 -5.03
CA HIS A 113 25.61 4.57 -4.03
C HIS A 113 24.89 4.66 -2.69
N ASN A 114 23.88 5.52 -2.57
CA ASN A 114 23.12 5.66 -1.35
C ASN A 114 22.39 4.35 -1.02
N PRO A 115 22.85 3.58 0.00
CA PRO A 115 22.24 2.30 0.32
C PRO A 115 20.83 2.46 0.88
N ASN A 116 20.50 3.67 1.35
CA ASN A 116 19.20 4.00 1.89
C ASN A 116 18.21 4.46 0.81
N THR A 117 18.63 4.59 -0.44
CA THR A 117 17.72 4.83 -1.56
C THR A 117 17.32 3.50 -2.17
N HIS A 118 16.02 3.18 -2.10
CA HIS A 118 15.50 1.86 -2.47
C HIS A 118 15.08 1.75 -3.93
N PHE A 119 15.42 2.75 -4.75
CA PHE A 119 15.21 2.74 -6.19
C PHE A 119 16.54 2.81 -6.93
N SER A 120 16.65 2.07 -8.03
CA SER A 120 17.79 2.20 -8.91
C SER A 120 17.79 3.57 -9.60
N ASN A 121 18.86 4.33 -9.40
CA ASN A 121 19.15 5.54 -10.14
C ASN A 121 20.02 5.21 -11.35
N LEU A 122 19.62 5.66 -12.54
CA LEU A 122 20.49 5.61 -13.70
C LEU A 122 21.00 6.99 -14.05
N ASN A 123 22.31 7.13 -13.95
CA ASN A 123 23.03 8.14 -14.69
C ASN A 123 24.21 7.45 -15.35
N LEU A 124 24.14 7.32 -16.67
CA LEU A 124 25.28 6.83 -17.45
C LEU A 124 26.41 7.85 -17.41
N LEU A 125 26.18 9.10 -16.99
CA LEU A 125 27.13 10.20 -17.13
C LEU A 125 27.16 11.10 -15.89
N VAL A 126 27.98 10.73 -14.90
CA VAL A 126 28.07 11.39 -13.59
C VAL A 126 29.10 12.53 -13.65
N THR A 127 28.61 13.73 -13.95
CA THR A 127 29.34 15.01 -13.93
C THR A 127 30.55 15.17 -14.87
N ALA A 128 30.73 16.44 -15.25
CA ALA A 128 31.59 16.88 -16.30
C ALA A 128 32.30 18.17 -15.86
N ASP A 129 33.64 18.14 -15.81
CA ASP A 129 34.40 19.35 -16.13
C ASP A 129 33.99 19.84 -17.54
N ASN A 130 34.35 21.07 -17.93
CA ASN A 130 33.85 21.65 -19.19
C ASN A 130 34.18 20.81 -20.45
N GLU A 131 35.10 19.85 -20.33
CA GLU A 131 35.66 19.09 -21.43
C GLU A 131 35.26 17.60 -21.44
N THR A 132 35.03 16.95 -20.29
CA THR A 132 34.78 15.49 -20.23
C THR A 132 33.60 15.12 -19.36
N VAL A 133 33.07 13.90 -19.48
CA VAL A 133 31.96 13.35 -18.70
C VAL A 133 32.35 11.95 -18.24
N ALA A 134 32.23 11.66 -16.95
CA ALA A 134 32.52 10.32 -16.43
C ALA A 134 31.33 9.38 -16.67
N VAL A 135 31.58 8.15 -17.12
CA VAL A 135 30.53 7.15 -17.31
C VAL A 135 30.23 6.43 -15.99
N GLY A 136 28.99 6.50 -15.50
CA GLY A 136 28.56 5.91 -14.23
C GLY A 136 28.93 4.42 -14.12
N ASP A 137 29.39 4.01 -12.94
CA ASP A 137 29.89 2.67 -12.59
C ASP A 137 31.11 2.16 -13.41
N THR A 138 31.82 3.06 -14.10
CA THR A 138 33.06 2.75 -14.81
C THR A 138 34.18 3.75 -14.51
N ASN A 139 35.43 3.38 -14.77
CA ASN A 139 36.57 4.32 -14.75
C ASN A 139 36.73 5.09 -16.08
N MET A 140 35.68 5.18 -16.90
CA MET A 140 35.75 5.83 -18.21
C MET A 140 35.35 7.30 -18.14
N THR A 141 36.10 8.15 -18.84
CA THR A 141 35.76 9.55 -19.13
C THR A 141 35.68 9.74 -20.64
N ILE A 142 34.70 10.52 -21.09
CA ILE A 142 34.48 10.83 -22.51
C ILE A 142 34.39 12.34 -22.74
N PRO A 143 34.91 12.88 -23.85
CA PRO A 143 34.72 14.28 -24.19
C PRO A 143 33.24 14.66 -24.25
N ARG A 144 32.87 15.80 -23.68
CA ARG A 144 31.47 16.24 -23.53
C ARG A 144 30.75 16.40 -24.87
N GLU A 145 31.46 16.87 -25.89
CA GLU A 145 30.98 16.94 -27.28
C GLU A 145 30.64 15.57 -27.89
N ASN A 146 31.24 14.49 -27.37
CA ASN A 146 31.04 13.14 -27.84
C ASN A 146 30.01 12.36 -27.03
N ALA A 147 29.55 12.89 -25.88
CA ALA A 147 28.53 12.30 -25.02
C ALA A 147 27.12 12.42 -25.63
N THR A 148 26.93 11.82 -26.80
CA THR A 148 25.65 11.78 -27.53
C THR A 148 24.97 10.43 -27.33
N VAL A 149 23.64 10.39 -27.48
CA VAL A 149 22.88 9.12 -27.46
C VAL A 149 23.45 8.12 -28.48
N GLY A 150 23.82 8.57 -29.68
CA GLY A 150 24.43 7.73 -30.70
C GLY A 150 25.81 7.18 -30.34
N TRP A 151 26.61 7.90 -29.53
CA TRP A 151 27.89 7.40 -29.04
C TRP A 151 27.69 6.29 -27.99
N ILE A 152 26.72 6.44 -27.09
CA ILE A 152 26.37 5.43 -26.09
C ILE A 152 25.91 4.15 -26.80
N ASP A 153 25.02 4.26 -27.78
CA ASP A 153 24.55 3.11 -28.57
C ASP A 153 25.70 2.43 -29.35
N ALA A 154 26.59 3.21 -29.96
CA ALA A 154 27.68 2.68 -30.78
C ALA A 154 28.81 2.01 -29.98
N ASN A 155 29.09 2.46 -28.75
CA ASN A 155 30.21 1.95 -27.94
C ASN A 155 29.78 0.90 -26.91
N TYR A 156 28.49 0.84 -26.56
CA TYR A 156 27.95 -0.19 -25.67
C TYR A 156 27.13 -1.28 -26.42
N GLY A 157 26.94 -1.12 -27.73
CA GLY A 157 26.96 -2.21 -28.71
C GLY A 157 25.61 -2.73 -29.23
N ASP A 158 25.60 -3.00 -30.55
CA ASP A 158 24.55 -3.63 -31.39
C ASP A 158 24.05 -5.04 -30.93
N GLY A 159 24.49 -5.52 -29.77
CA GLY A 159 24.05 -6.80 -29.17
C GLY A 159 23.43 -6.65 -27.79
N VAL A 160 23.40 -5.44 -27.24
CA VAL A 160 22.74 -5.16 -25.98
C VAL A 160 21.64 -4.16 -26.29
N HIS A 161 20.40 -4.58 -26.07
CA HIS A 161 19.33 -3.66 -25.70
C HIS A 161 19.68 -2.96 -24.36
N ALA A 162 20.91 -2.50 -24.13
CA ALA A 162 21.37 -1.89 -22.87
C ALA A 162 20.63 -0.59 -22.65
N ALA A 163 20.53 0.26 -23.68
CA ALA A 163 19.71 1.46 -23.59
C ALA A 163 18.25 1.13 -23.16
N TRP A 164 17.64 0.07 -23.69
CA TRP A 164 16.28 -0.32 -23.31
C TRP A 164 16.21 -0.99 -21.93
N VAL A 165 17.05 -1.98 -21.64
CA VAL A 165 17.00 -2.74 -20.38
C VAL A 165 17.52 -1.92 -19.19
N TRP A 166 18.37 -0.94 -19.47
CA TRP A 166 18.86 0.00 -18.47
C TRP A 166 17.82 1.11 -18.31
N VAL A 167 17.31 1.75 -19.36
CA VAL A 167 16.14 2.68 -19.20
C VAL A 167 14.94 2.00 -18.51
N THR A 168 14.78 0.67 -18.61
CA THR A 168 13.78 -0.10 -17.84
C THR A 168 14.20 -0.46 -16.40
N LYS A 169 15.37 -0.08 -15.91
CA LYS A 169 15.80 -0.28 -14.50
C LYS A 169 15.67 0.98 -13.65
N THR A 170 15.75 2.19 -14.22
CA THR A 170 15.52 3.41 -13.43
C THR A 170 14.18 3.31 -12.73
N PHE A 171 14.12 3.74 -11.47
CA PHE A 171 12.91 3.72 -10.65
C PHE A 171 12.39 2.31 -10.27
N HIS A 172 13.11 1.24 -10.61
CA HIS A 172 12.78 -0.08 -10.10
C HIS A 172 13.34 -0.25 -8.69
N PRO A 173 12.66 -1.03 -7.82
CA PRO A 173 13.20 -1.34 -6.51
C PRO A 173 14.59 -1.98 -6.58
N THR A 174 15.51 -1.55 -5.72
CA THR A 174 16.77 -2.25 -5.47
C THR A 174 16.49 -3.57 -4.74
N PRO A 175 17.47 -4.47 -4.53
CA PRO A 175 17.26 -5.64 -3.67
C PRO A 175 16.69 -5.29 -2.28
N ALA A 176 17.12 -4.18 -1.69
CA ALA A 176 16.56 -3.65 -0.44
C ALA A 176 15.11 -3.20 -0.61
N GLY A 177 14.79 -2.48 -1.70
CA GLY A 177 13.41 -2.11 -2.04
C GLY A 177 12.50 -3.32 -2.25
N PHE A 178 12.93 -4.33 -3.01
CA PHE A 178 12.16 -5.58 -3.18
C PHE A 178 11.94 -6.32 -1.87
N THR A 179 12.93 -6.30 -0.98
CA THR A 179 12.79 -6.89 0.36
C THR A 179 11.72 -6.16 1.15
N HIS A 180 11.70 -4.82 1.09
CA HIS A 180 10.68 -4.02 1.74
C HIS A 180 9.28 -4.26 1.16
N THR A 181 9.13 -4.27 -0.17
CA THR A 181 7.86 -4.62 -0.83
C THR A 181 7.37 -5.99 -0.41
N LYS A 182 8.27 -7.00 -0.43
CA LYS A 182 7.97 -8.37 0.00
C LYS A 182 7.45 -8.37 1.43
N ASP A 183 8.15 -7.70 2.34
CA ASP A 183 7.77 -7.63 3.75
C ASP A 183 6.38 -7.01 3.90
N ILE A 184 6.09 -5.87 3.27
CA ILE A 184 4.75 -5.25 3.32
C ILE A 184 3.66 -6.18 2.80
N VAL A 185 3.87 -6.79 1.62
CA VAL A 185 2.90 -7.71 1.00
C VAL A 185 2.62 -8.91 1.91
N ILE A 186 3.69 -9.50 2.47
CA ILE A 186 3.58 -10.64 3.38
C ILE A 186 2.87 -10.21 4.67
N PHE A 187 3.27 -9.12 5.31
CA PHE A 187 2.78 -8.77 6.64
C PHE A 187 1.35 -8.26 6.64
N THR A 188 0.99 -7.38 5.70
CA THR A 188 -0.37 -6.81 5.65
C THR A 188 -1.43 -7.86 5.32
N LYS A 189 -1.12 -8.78 4.39
CA LYS A 189 -2.13 -9.69 3.83
C LYS A 189 -1.97 -11.16 4.20
N LEU A 190 -0.75 -11.65 4.33
CA LEU A 190 -0.50 -13.09 4.59
C LEU A 190 -0.32 -13.39 6.08
N LEU A 191 0.23 -12.45 6.85
CA LEU A 191 0.53 -12.63 8.26
C LEU A 191 -0.33 -11.79 9.21
N PHE A 192 -1.53 -11.39 8.77
CA PHE A 192 -2.41 -10.55 9.58
C PHE A 192 -2.71 -11.17 10.96
N ARG A 193 -2.91 -12.50 11.05
CA ARG A 193 -3.15 -13.17 12.35
C ARG A 193 -1.95 -13.04 13.28
N GLN A 194 -0.74 -13.22 12.75
CA GLN A 194 0.51 -13.05 13.49
C GLN A 194 0.71 -11.59 13.89
N ALA A 195 0.33 -10.63 13.04
CA ALA A 195 0.36 -9.21 13.34
C ALA A 195 -0.59 -8.86 14.50
N MET A 196 -1.82 -9.38 14.47
CA MET A 196 -2.80 -9.21 15.56
C MET A 196 -2.34 -9.85 16.86
N GLN A 197 -1.74 -11.05 16.81
CA GLN A 197 -1.13 -11.69 17.97
C GLN A 197 0.00 -10.83 18.53
N TYR A 198 0.95 -10.42 17.69
CA TYR A 198 2.07 -9.56 18.08
C TYR A 198 1.58 -8.28 18.75
N TRP A 199 0.56 -7.63 18.16
CA TRP A 199 -0.05 -6.44 18.74
C TRP A 199 -0.68 -6.73 20.11
N ALA A 200 -1.50 -7.79 20.24
CA ALA A 200 -2.10 -8.17 21.52
C ALA A 200 -1.07 -8.46 22.61
N PHE A 201 0.12 -8.94 22.26
CA PHE A 201 1.22 -9.18 23.20
C PHE A 201 2.00 -7.92 23.58
N THR A 202 2.10 -6.94 22.68
CA THR A 202 2.95 -5.75 22.87
C THR A 202 2.18 -4.54 23.41
N ALA A 203 0.91 -4.39 23.04
CA ALA A 203 0.06 -3.28 23.43
C ALA A 203 -1.41 -3.73 23.45
N ARG A 204 -1.79 -4.39 24.55
CA ARG A 204 -3.11 -5.00 24.70
C ARG A 204 -4.22 -3.95 24.78
N ASP A 205 -3.99 -2.84 25.48
CA ASP A 205 -5.01 -1.81 25.72
C ASP A 205 -4.79 -0.65 24.77
N VAL A 206 -5.85 -0.29 24.04
CA VAL A 206 -5.79 0.75 23.01
C VAL A 206 -7.00 1.65 23.12
N ASP A 207 -6.75 2.94 23.27
CA ASP A 207 -7.79 3.95 23.32
C ASP A 207 -8.05 4.51 21.91
N LEU A 208 -9.17 4.06 21.33
CA LEU A 208 -9.61 4.41 19.99
C LEU A 208 -10.50 5.65 20.00
N LEU A 209 -10.22 6.58 19.10
CA LEU A 209 -11.07 7.72 18.81
C LEU A 209 -11.57 7.62 17.37
N VAL A 210 -12.89 7.53 17.17
CA VAL A 210 -13.48 7.62 15.83
C VAL A 210 -13.87 9.08 15.58
N LEU A 211 -13.07 9.74 14.76
CA LEU A 211 -13.22 11.15 14.37
C LEU A 211 -13.72 11.21 12.94
N GLY A 212 -14.86 11.86 12.69
CA GLY A 212 -15.32 11.95 11.32
C GLY A 212 -16.62 12.67 11.06
N ASP A 213 -16.94 12.74 9.77
CA ASP A 213 -18.12 13.42 9.24
C ASP A 213 -19.34 12.49 9.17
N TYR A 214 -20.25 12.76 8.23
CA TYR A 214 -21.48 12.00 8.01
C TYR A 214 -21.27 10.49 7.84
N VAL A 215 -20.21 10.06 7.15
CA VAL A 215 -19.95 8.62 6.93
C VAL A 215 -19.57 7.92 8.23
N ALA A 216 -18.75 8.55 9.06
CA ALA A 216 -18.41 8.01 10.38
C ALA A 216 -19.59 8.12 11.37
N PHE A 217 -20.34 9.22 11.30
CA PHE A 217 -21.50 9.48 12.14
C PHE A 217 -22.64 8.49 11.92
N ALA A 218 -22.90 8.10 10.67
CA ALA A 218 -23.91 7.09 10.33
C ALA A 218 -25.30 7.40 10.96
N SER A 219 -25.93 6.42 11.60
CA SER A 219 -27.14 6.59 12.39
C SER A 219 -26.84 6.57 13.89
N GLN A 220 -27.55 7.40 14.66
CA GLN A 220 -27.55 7.37 16.12
C GLN A 220 -28.88 6.84 16.69
N ASP A 221 -29.73 6.26 15.84
CA ASP A 221 -30.93 5.52 16.26
C ASP A 221 -30.54 4.07 16.59
N PRO A 222 -30.74 3.59 17.85
CA PRO A 222 -30.44 2.21 18.25
C PRO A 222 -31.12 1.12 17.43
N ASN A 223 -32.19 1.45 16.69
CA ASN A 223 -32.92 0.51 15.85
C ASN A 223 -32.40 0.46 14.40
N SER A 224 -31.38 1.26 14.07
CA SER A 224 -30.80 1.31 12.74
C SER A 224 -29.75 0.20 12.53
N ASP A 225 -29.78 -0.44 11.37
CA ASP A 225 -28.78 -1.45 10.96
C ASP A 225 -27.35 -0.90 10.84
N ILE A 226 -27.20 0.42 10.88
CA ILE A 226 -25.92 1.14 10.84
C ILE A 226 -25.73 2.01 12.09
N TYR A 227 -26.34 1.62 13.21
CA TYR A 227 -26.20 2.30 14.50
C TYR A 227 -24.72 2.46 14.88
N GLN A 228 -24.28 3.70 15.12
CA GLN A 228 -22.89 4.09 15.36
C GLN A 228 -21.89 3.70 14.25
N GLY A 229 -22.38 3.40 13.03
CA GLY A 229 -21.59 3.21 11.83
C GLY A 229 -20.51 2.14 11.98
N ILE A 230 -19.24 2.56 11.90
CA ILE A 230 -18.08 1.67 11.94
C ILE A 230 -17.82 1.07 13.34
N ILE A 231 -18.27 1.71 14.41
CA ILE A 231 -17.86 1.40 15.79
C ILE A 231 -18.24 -0.03 16.22
N PRO A 232 -19.49 -0.51 16.06
CA PRO A 232 -19.84 -1.87 16.43
C PRO A 232 -19.04 -2.92 15.65
N HIS A 233 -18.68 -2.60 14.40
CA HIS A 233 -17.87 -3.48 13.55
C HIS A 233 -16.42 -3.54 14.00
N LEU A 234 -15.83 -2.43 14.42
CA LEU A 234 -14.49 -2.43 15.03
C LEU A 234 -14.47 -3.30 16.29
N LYS A 235 -15.45 -3.12 17.19
CA LYS A 235 -15.60 -3.98 18.38
C LYS A 235 -15.69 -5.46 18.01
N ALA A 236 -16.54 -5.78 17.04
CA ALA A 236 -16.71 -7.16 16.59
C ALA A 236 -15.42 -7.75 16.02
N VAL A 237 -14.61 -6.95 15.31
CA VAL A 237 -13.32 -7.38 14.77
C VAL A 237 -12.31 -7.62 15.89
N PHE A 238 -12.14 -6.68 16.83
CA PHE A 238 -11.20 -6.83 17.95
C PHE A 238 -11.55 -7.99 18.90
N LEU A 239 -12.85 -8.30 19.07
CA LEU A 239 -13.29 -9.42 19.90
C LEU A 239 -13.28 -10.78 19.18
N ASN A 240 -13.01 -10.82 17.87
CA ASN A 240 -13.04 -12.06 17.12
C ASN A 240 -11.73 -12.85 17.29
N HIS A 241 -11.75 -13.87 18.16
CA HIS A 241 -10.61 -14.77 18.41
C HIS A 241 -10.03 -15.45 17.17
N GLN A 242 -10.81 -15.62 16.08
CA GLN A 242 -10.31 -16.20 14.83
C GLN A 242 -9.22 -15.34 14.19
N TYR A 243 -9.23 -14.03 14.44
CA TYR A 243 -8.20 -13.10 13.95
C TYR A 243 -6.90 -13.15 14.72
N TYR A 244 -6.89 -13.81 15.87
CA TYR A 244 -5.69 -14.01 16.68
C TYR A 244 -5.19 -15.45 16.62
N ASN A 245 -5.85 -16.37 15.91
CA ASN A 245 -5.56 -17.82 15.95
C ASN A 245 -5.46 -18.35 17.41
N LEU A 246 -6.30 -17.85 18.30
CA LEU A 246 -6.28 -18.21 19.72
C LEU A 246 -7.41 -19.17 20.08
N PRO A 247 -7.20 -20.07 21.05
CA PRO A 247 -8.28 -20.89 21.61
C PRO A 247 -9.40 -20.02 22.16
N TRP A 248 -10.63 -20.54 22.08
CA TRP A 248 -11.78 -19.89 22.69
C TRP A 248 -11.57 -19.72 24.21
N GLY A 249 -11.89 -18.53 24.74
CA GLY A 249 -11.63 -18.17 26.15
C GLY A 249 -10.24 -17.56 26.42
N SER A 250 -9.40 -17.41 25.39
CA SER A 250 -8.12 -16.70 25.54
C SER A 250 -8.34 -15.21 25.81
N GLU A 251 -7.60 -14.67 26.77
CA GLU A 251 -7.59 -13.24 27.08
C GLU A 251 -6.64 -12.40 26.20
N TYR A 252 -5.86 -13.04 25.33
CA TYR A 252 -4.80 -12.40 24.55
C TYR A 252 -5.33 -11.73 23.27
N PHE A 253 -6.21 -10.74 23.41
CA PHE A 253 -6.72 -9.92 22.31
C PHE A 253 -6.53 -8.43 22.62
N VAL A 254 -6.52 -7.62 21.58
CA VAL A 254 -6.46 -6.16 21.71
C VAL A 254 -7.79 -5.67 22.27
N ARG A 255 -7.74 -5.01 23.43
CA ARG A 255 -8.86 -4.37 24.12
C ARG A 255 -8.96 -2.93 23.64
N ALA A 256 -9.89 -2.70 22.74
CA ALA A 256 -10.24 -1.37 22.26
C ALA A 256 -11.23 -0.69 23.22
N THR A 257 -10.83 0.45 23.76
CA THR A 257 -11.71 1.37 24.50
C THR A 257 -12.03 2.56 23.61
N PHE A 258 -13.30 2.91 23.45
CA PHE A 258 -13.70 4.04 22.61
C PHE A 258 -13.78 5.33 23.43
N MET A 259 -13.13 6.39 22.93
CA MET A 259 -13.08 7.72 23.53
C MET A 259 -13.90 8.73 22.73
N GLY A 260 -14.18 9.87 23.35
CA GLY A 260 -14.82 11.02 22.72
C GLY A 260 -15.91 11.64 23.60
N SER A 261 -16.31 12.84 23.23
CA SER A 261 -17.34 13.60 23.93
C SER A 261 -18.77 13.28 23.47
N GLN A 262 -18.93 12.66 22.30
CA GLN A 262 -20.24 12.30 21.76
C GLN A 262 -20.59 10.86 22.13
N LYS A 263 -21.81 10.65 22.60
CA LYS A 263 -22.38 9.31 22.85
C LYS A 263 -23.90 9.38 22.81
N PRO A 264 -24.58 8.50 22.05
CA PRO A 264 -26.03 8.38 22.11
C PRO A 264 -26.53 8.01 23.50
N ASP A 265 -27.75 8.43 23.83
CA ASP A 265 -28.43 8.07 25.07
C ASP A 265 -28.93 6.62 25.03
N ASN A 266 -27.98 5.69 25.04
CA ASN A 266 -28.19 4.26 25.13
C ASN A 266 -26.98 3.62 25.83
N ALA A 267 -27.25 2.74 26.79
CA ALA A 267 -26.25 2.13 27.67
C ALA A 267 -25.16 1.35 26.91
N ASN A 268 -25.49 0.77 25.76
CA ASN A 268 -24.58 -0.05 24.95
C ASN A 268 -23.77 0.77 23.93
N SER A 269 -23.95 2.09 23.91
CA SER A 269 -23.27 2.97 22.96
C SER A 269 -21.86 3.28 23.41
N GLU A 270 -20.99 3.42 22.44
CA GLU A 270 -19.63 3.88 22.65
C GLU A 270 -19.49 5.39 22.46
N PHE A 271 -18.41 5.94 23.02
CA PHE A 271 -18.02 7.33 22.79
C PHE A 271 -17.37 7.50 21.40
N HIS A 272 -17.52 8.69 20.83
CA HIS A 272 -16.93 9.05 19.54
C HIS A 272 -16.82 10.57 19.36
N GLU A 273 -16.17 10.99 18.28
CA GLU A 273 -16.05 12.38 17.82
C GLU A 273 -16.57 12.48 16.38
N CYS A 274 -17.78 11.97 16.15
CA CYS A 274 -18.39 12.01 14.83
C CYS A 274 -19.46 13.08 14.80
N TYR A 275 -19.52 13.84 13.71
CA TYR A 275 -20.42 14.98 13.57
C TYR A 275 -21.21 14.90 12.28
N LYS A 276 -22.53 14.92 12.41
CA LYS A 276 -23.45 14.85 11.28
C LYS A 276 -23.23 16.02 10.34
N LEU A 277 -22.95 15.71 9.06
CA LEU A 277 -22.80 16.68 7.97
C LEU A 277 -21.71 17.75 8.20
N ALA A 278 -20.71 17.47 9.04
CA ALA A 278 -19.60 18.39 9.25
C ALA A 278 -18.66 18.42 8.05
N SER A 279 -18.25 19.62 7.62
CA SER A 279 -17.06 19.79 6.78
C SER A 279 -15.78 19.48 7.56
N ILE A 280 -14.63 19.41 6.88
CA ILE A 280 -13.33 19.29 7.55
C ILE A 280 -13.11 20.41 8.58
N ASP A 281 -13.46 21.66 8.25
CA ASP A 281 -13.27 22.80 9.17
C ASP A 281 -14.20 22.75 10.38
N GLU A 282 -15.46 22.36 10.15
CA GLU A 282 -16.43 22.22 11.24
C GLU A 282 -16.07 21.05 12.15
N LEU A 283 -15.63 19.93 11.57
CA LEU A 283 -15.10 18.79 12.30
C LEU A 283 -13.89 19.21 13.15
N HIS A 284 -12.94 19.92 12.55
CA HIS A 284 -11.75 20.43 13.22
C HIS A 284 -12.11 21.35 14.39
N ALA A 285 -12.93 22.38 14.16
CA ALA A 285 -13.33 23.32 15.20
C ALA A 285 -14.09 22.64 16.36
N LYS A 286 -14.97 21.68 16.05
CA LYS A 286 -15.71 20.94 17.08
C LYS A 286 -14.81 20.03 17.89
N PHE A 287 -13.88 19.34 17.22
CA PHE A 287 -12.98 18.42 17.90
C PHE A 287 -11.97 19.16 18.80
N VAL A 288 -11.38 20.27 18.35
CA VAL A 288 -10.49 21.11 19.19
C VAL A 288 -11.22 21.66 20.41
N ALA A 289 -12.53 21.94 20.30
CA ALA A 289 -13.36 22.38 21.42
C ALA A 289 -13.83 21.23 22.33
N ALA A 290 -13.60 19.97 21.96
CA ALA A 290 -14.07 18.82 22.73
C ALA A 290 -13.24 18.67 24.03
N PRO A 291 -13.88 18.30 25.16
CA PRO A 291 -13.17 18.08 26.43
C PRO A 291 -12.01 17.08 26.34
N ASP A 292 -12.16 16.08 25.47
CA ASP A 292 -11.23 14.95 25.33
C ASP A 292 -10.10 15.22 24.33
N PHE A 293 -10.05 16.41 23.72
CA PHE A 293 -9.05 16.77 22.71
C PHE A 293 -7.61 16.59 23.23
N HIS A 294 -7.37 16.98 24.48
CA HIS A 294 -6.06 16.94 25.13
C HIS A 294 -5.70 15.59 25.77
N LEU A 295 -6.54 14.55 25.65
CA LEU A 295 -6.14 13.19 26.05
C LEU A 295 -4.91 12.76 25.25
N GLN A 296 -4.03 11.95 25.83
CA GLN A 296 -2.76 11.56 25.22
C GLN A 296 -2.83 10.15 24.65
N ASN A 297 -1.87 9.80 23.77
CA ASN A 297 -1.69 8.47 23.21
C ASN A 297 -2.93 7.97 22.43
N LYS A 298 -3.66 8.89 21.79
CA LYS A 298 -4.90 8.57 21.07
C LYS A 298 -4.60 7.78 19.79
N VAL A 299 -5.43 6.78 19.50
CA VAL A 299 -5.43 6.09 18.21
C VAL A 299 -6.66 6.52 17.44
N ILE A 300 -6.45 7.37 16.44
CA ILE A 300 -7.51 8.11 15.75
C ILE A 300 -7.80 7.44 14.42
N LEU A 301 -9.06 7.06 14.22
CA LEU A 301 -9.60 6.74 12.91
C LEU A 301 -10.24 8.02 12.38
N LEU A 302 -9.67 8.59 11.32
CA LEU A 302 -10.14 9.84 10.74
C LEU A 302 -10.87 9.55 9.42
N LEU A 303 -12.17 9.80 9.38
CA LEU A 303 -13.01 9.69 8.19
C LEU A 303 -13.68 11.04 7.92
N ALA A 304 -13.03 11.87 7.10
CA ALA A 304 -13.45 13.25 6.86
C ALA A 304 -13.31 13.66 5.39
N GLY A 305 -14.15 14.60 4.96
CA GLY A 305 -14.12 15.22 3.64
C GLY A 305 -15.24 14.77 2.70
N THR A 306 -16.14 13.89 3.13
CA THR A 306 -17.31 13.46 2.36
C THR A 306 -18.17 14.67 2.00
N ILE A 307 -18.43 15.54 2.98
CA ILE A 307 -19.27 16.73 2.81
C ILE A 307 -18.57 17.74 1.92
N ASP A 308 -17.25 17.94 2.08
CA ASP A 308 -16.43 18.79 1.23
C ASP A 308 -16.46 18.36 -0.24
N VAL A 309 -16.35 17.05 -0.50
CA VAL A 309 -16.42 16.49 -1.86
C VAL A 309 -17.83 16.58 -2.44
N LEU A 310 -18.85 16.36 -1.61
CA LEU A 310 -20.25 16.37 -2.03
C LEU A 310 -20.71 17.77 -2.47
N TYR A 311 -20.40 18.78 -1.67
CA TYR A 311 -20.83 20.17 -1.89
C TYR A 311 -19.80 21.02 -2.63
N ASP A 312 -18.73 20.41 -3.13
CA ASP A 312 -17.66 21.09 -3.87
C ASP A 312 -16.98 22.21 -3.06
N MET A 313 -16.89 22.03 -1.73
CA MET A 313 -16.42 23.09 -0.83
C MET A 313 -14.91 23.22 -0.91
N ASP A 314 -14.46 24.41 -1.32
CA ASP A 314 -13.06 24.87 -1.30
C ASP A 314 -12.07 23.76 -1.63
N LEU A 315 -12.25 23.15 -2.81
CA LEU A 315 -11.54 21.93 -3.20
C LEU A 315 -10.03 22.10 -3.20
N ASP A 316 -9.57 23.31 -3.50
CA ASP A 316 -8.17 23.67 -3.70
C ASP A 316 -7.44 23.86 -2.37
N ASN A 317 -8.12 24.39 -1.34
CA ASN A 317 -7.53 24.57 -0.02
C ASN A 317 -7.74 23.37 0.93
N ARG A 318 -8.47 22.32 0.51
CA ARG A 318 -8.71 21.11 1.35
C ARG A 318 -7.44 20.52 1.98
N PRO A 319 -6.30 20.39 1.26
CA PRO A 319 -5.08 19.88 1.88
C PRO A 319 -4.72 20.68 3.12
N ASN A 320 -4.70 22.01 3.03
CA ASN A 320 -4.36 22.87 4.18
C ASN A 320 -5.32 22.70 5.34
N ARG A 321 -6.63 22.56 5.08
CA ARG A 321 -7.65 22.34 6.12
C ARG A 321 -7.44 21.02 6.85
N TYR A 322 -7.16 19.96 6.09
CA TYR A 322 -6.82 18.66 6.66
C TYR A 322 -5.49 18.71 7.44
N THR A 323 -4.48 19.38 6.88
CA THR A 323 -3.17 19.60 7.52
C THR A 323 -3.28 20.33 8.86
N SER A 324 -4.09 21.39 8.94
CA SER A 324 -4.33 22.12 10.20
C SER A 324 -4.93 21.23 11.29
N LEU A 325 -5.92 20.40 10.93
CA LEU A 325 -6.47 19.41 11.87
C LEU A 325 -5.40 18.44 12.37
N ILE A 326 -4.56 17.91 11.47
CA ILE A 326 -3.51 16.96 11.86
C ILE A 326 -2.43 17.64 12.73
N HIS A 327 -2.01 18.85 12.42
CA HIS A 327 -1.05 19.59 13.24
C HIS A 327 -1.58 19.83 14.64
N ASP A 328 -2.81 20.33 14.80
CA ASP A 328 -3.39 20.57 16.11
C ASP A 328 -3.50 19.27 16.94
N ILE A 329 -3.76 18.14 16.29
CA ILE A 329 -3.77 16.82 16.94
C ILE A 329 -2.37 16.47 17.48
N PHE A 330 -1.33 16.57 16.65
CA PHE A 330 0.03 16.21 17.07
C PHE A 330 0.65 17.24 18.02
N ASP A 331 0.26 18.50 17.94
CA ASP A 331 0.64 19.54 18.90
C ASP A 331 0.02 19.26 20.28
N ALA A 332 -1.23 18.78 20.31
CA ALA A 332 -1.90 18.40 21.55
C ALA A 332 -1.45 17.03 22.08
N ASP A 333 -1.11 16.09 21.20
CA ASP A 333 -0.73 14.71 21.52
C ASP A 333 0.36 14.21 20.54
N PRO A 334 1.64 14.45 20.85
CA PRO A 334 2.77 14.08 20.00
C PRO A 334 2.88 12.58 19.75
N ASP A 335 2.27 11.76 20.60
CA ASP A 335 2.23 10.30 20.50
C ASP A 335 0.97 9.79 19.80
N ALA A 336 0.11 10.64 19.26
CA ALA A 336 -1.08 10.23 18.53
C ALA A 336 -0.71 9.30 17.35
N LYS A 337 -1.62 8.37 17.03
CA LYS A 337 -1.54 7.53 15.82
C LYS A 337 -2.77 7.79 14.98
N ILE A 338 -2.60 8.24 13.75
CA ILE A 338 -3.72 8.62 12.88
C ILE A 338 -3.82 7.65 11.69
N PHE A 339 -5.00 7.06 11.54
CA PHE A 339 -5.37 6.26 10.39
C PHE A 339 -6.37 7.09 9.57
N ALA A 340 -5.89 7.70 8.48
CA ALA A 340 -6.69 8.56 7.62
C ALA A 340 -7.43 7.73 6.57
N GLY A 341 -8.72 7.50 6.80
CA GLY A 341 -9.55 6.71 5.89
C GLY A 341 -9.91 7.48 4.63
N HIS A 342 -9.82 6.80 3.49
CA HIS A 342 -10.42 7.27 2.24
C HIS A 342 -11.92 7.44 2.39
N ILE A 343 -12.48 8.38 1.62
CA ILE A 343 -13.92 8.41 1.40
C ILE A 343 -14.27 7.14 0.59
N PRO A 344 -15.22 6.30 1.07
CA PRO A 344 -15.63 5.11 0.34
C PRO A 344 -16.24 5.49 -1.01
N MET A 345 -16.31 4.53 -1.93
CA MET A 345 -17.01 4.77 -3.19
C MET A 345 -18.45 5.14 -2.89
N ILE A 346 -19.01 6.14 -3.56
CA ILE A 346 -20.41 6.50 -3.38
C ILE A 346 -21.33 5.48 -4.06
N GLY A 347 -22.51 5.23 -3.48
CA GLY A 347 -23.56 4.41 -4.06
C GLY A 347 -23.90 4.82 -5.49
N PHE A 348 -24.18 3.85 -6.36
CA PHE A 348 -24.46 4.12 -7.78
C PHE A 348 -25.89 4.64 -7.99
N ASP A 349 -26.00 5.81 -8.64
CA ASP A 349 -27.28 6.37 -9.06
C ASP A 349 -27.57 6.03 -10.53
N PHE A 350 -28.54 5.13 -10.76
CA PHE A 350 -28.99 4.78 -12.11
C PHE A 350 -29.82 5.90 -12.77
N GLN A 351 -30.36 6.85 -12.00
CA GLN A 351 -31.20 7.93 -12.52
C GLN A 351 -30.37 9.07 -13.10
N ASP A 352 -29.19 9.34 -12.53
CA ASP A 352 -28.25 10.38 -13.03
C ASP A 352 -26.80 9.88 -13.03
N PRO A 353 -26.42 9.01 -13.99
CA PRO A 353 -25.08 8.45 -14.05
C PRO A 353 -24.00 9.51 -14.28
N PHE A 354 -24.30 10.60 -14.99
CA PHE A 354 -23.32 11.66 -15.27
C PHE A 354 -22.93 12.42 -14.00
N LYS A 355 -23.91 12.80 -13.18
CA LYS A 355 -23.65 13.43 -11.88
C LYS A 355 -22.89 12.49 -10.96
N TRP A 356 -23.24 11.20 -10.97
CA TRP A 356 -22.53 10.17 -10.22
C TRP A 356 -21.06 10.06 -10.64
N TYR A 357 -20.76 9.92 -11.93
CA TYR A 357 -19.38 9.86 -12.43
C TYR A 357 -18.56 11.09 -12.03
N GLY A 358 -19.16 12.28 -12.10
CA GLY A 358 -18.54 13.52 -11.64
C GLY A 358 -18.18 13.49 -10.16
N LEU A 359 -19.08 13.04 -9.31
CA LEU A 359 -18.86 12.94 -7.86
C LEU A 359 -17.84 11.85 -7.51
N GLN A 360 -17.92 10.66 -8.11
CA GLN A 360 -16.94 9.58 -7.89
C GLN A 360 -15.54 9.98 -8.36
N LYS A 361 -15.43 10.76 -9.45
CA LYS A 361 -14.15 11.35 -9.88
C LYS A 361 -13.58 12.29 -8.82
N ARG A 362 -14.42 13.14 -8.20
CA ARG A 362 -13.97 14.02 -7.10
C ARG A 362 -13.53 13.22 -5.87
N VAL A 363 -14.21 12.12 -5.54
CA VAL A 363 -13.79 11.19 -4.47
C VAL A 363 -12.41 10.61 -4.78
N ALA A 364 -12.19 10.10 -5.99
CA ALA A 364 -10.89 9.56 -6.40
C ALA A 364 -9.76 10.60 -6.31
N GLN A 365 -10.03 11.83 -6.79
CA GLN A 365 -9.07 12.93 -6.70
C GLN A 365 -8.80 13.35 -5.25
N PHE A 366 -9.82 13.34 -4.38
CA PHE A 366 -9.65 13.63 -2.96
C PHE A 366 -8.79 12.58 -2.28
N ASN A 367 -9.11 11.29 -2.46
CA ASN A 367 -8.36 10.19 -1.83
C ASN A 367 -6.90 10.16 -2.29
N ALA A 368 -6.62 10.43 -3.56
CA ALA A 368 -5.25 10.51 -4.05
C ALA A 368 -4.47 11.71 -3.47
N ARG A 369 -5.13 12.86 -3.26
CA ARG A 369 -4.54 14.02 -2.58
C ARG A 369 -4.33 13.75 -1.09
N LEU A 370 -5.25 13.01 -0.45
CA LEU A 370 -5.12 12.60 0.94
C LEU A 370 -3.89 11.70 1.13
N ASN A 371 -3.65 10.75 0.21
CA ASN A 371 -2.42 9.97 0.21
C ASN A 371 -1.18 10.87 0.15
N ALA A 372 -1.15 11.81 -0.81
CA ALA A 372 0.00 12.71 -1.00
C ALA A 372 0.29 13.56 0.24
N LEU A 373 -0.78 13.99 0.93
CA LEU A 373 -0.67 14.77 2.15
C LEU A 373 -0.18 13.91 3.32
N VAL A 374 -0.76 12.72 3.51
CA VAL A 374 -0.37 11.85 4.62
C VAL A 374 1.08 11.39 4.48
N ASP A 375 1.49 11.07 3.27
CA ASP A 375 2.87 10.76 2.90
C ASP A 375 3.83 11.91 3.24
N GLN A 376 3.44 13.14 2.90
CA GLN A 376 4.17 14.36 3.30
C GLN A 376 4.33 14.44 4.81
N LEU A 377 3.21 14.35 5.54
CA LEU A 377 3.17 14.51 6.98
C LEU A 377 3.97 13.42 7.70
N SER A 378 3.96 12.20 7.17
CA SER A 378 4.76 11.09 7.71
C SER A 378 6.25 11.30 7.46
N THR A 379 6.63 11.70 6.24
CA THR A 379 8.04 11.83 5.84
C THR A 379 8.70 13.07 6.45
N GLU A 380 8.05 14.24 6.39
CA GLU A 380 8.61 15.51 6.88
C GLU A 380 8.36 15.75 8.36
N GLY A 381 7.14 15.45 8.82
CA GLY A 381 6.72 15.70 10.19
C GLY A 381 7.11 14.57 11.15
N HIS A 382 7.56 13.42 10.63
CA HIS A 382 7.73 12.18 11.38
C HIS A 382 6.47 11.78 12.15
N TYR A 383 5.30 12.20 11.66
CA TYR A 383 4.02 11.90 12.26
C TYR A 383 3.67 10.43 12.05
N ARG A 384 3.12 9.81 13.10
CA ARG A 384 2.58 8.44 13.04
C ARG A 384 1.20 8.49 12.38
N ILE A 385 1.19 8.74 11.07
CA ILE A 385 -0.01 8.84 10.24
C ILE A 385 0.12 7.99 8.99
N MET A 386 -0.95 7.27 8.64
CA MET A 386 -1.02 6.50 7.39
C MET A 386 -2.42 6.51 6.81
N THR A 387 -2.54 6.35 5.50
CA THR A 387 -3.84 6.25 4.84
C THR A 387 -4.42 4.85 4.93
N VAL A 388 -5.74 4.76 5.02
CA VAL A 388 -6.48 3.50 4.98
C VAL A 388 -7.38 3.51 3.75
N HIS A 389 -7.07 2.65 2.78
CA HIS A 389 -7.97 2.40 1.65
C HIS A 389 -9.24 1.71 2.14
N THR A 390 -10.38 2.36 1.94
CA THR A 390 -11.69 1.82 2.32
C THR A 390 -12.30 1.02 1.19
N SER A 391 -12.48 -0.29 1.41
CA SER A 391 -12.90 -1.23 0.36
C SER A 391 -14.41 -1.32 0.12
N ALA A 392 -15.22 -0.52 0.81
CA ALA A 392 -16.66 -0.46 0.56
C ALA A 392 -16.94 0.11 -0.84
N THR A 393 -17.78 -0.57 -1.62
CA THR A 393 -18.06 -0.18 -2.99
C THR A 393 -19.44 0.44 -3.14
N THR A 394 -19.74 0.87 -4.37
CA THR A 394 -21.03 1.38 -4.80
C THR A 394 -22.24 0.48 -4.46
N LYS A 395 -22.03 -0.83 -4.22
CA LYS A 395 -23.11 -1.77 -3.84
C LYS A 395 -23.33 -1.90 -2.34
N GLU A 396 -22.38 -1.46 -1.51
CA GLU A 396 -22.47 -1.59 -0.06
C GLU A 396 -22.98 -0.31 0.61
N HIS A 397 -24.06 0.26 0.06
CA HIS A 397 -24.72 1.46 0.57
C HIS A 397 -26.16 1.16 1.00
N LEU A 398 -26.76 2.07 1.78
CA LEU A 398 -28.17 1.98 2.13
C LEU A 398 -29.08 2.21 0.92
N ASP A 399 -30.23 1.55 0.91
CA ASP A 399 -31.25 1.81 -0.11
C ASP A 399 -31.75 3.26 0.02
N GLY A 400 -31.56 4.05 -1.04
CA GLY A 400 -31.96 5.46 -1.08
C GLY A 400 -30.98 6.45 -0.45
N ASP A 401 -29.86 6.00 0.12
CA ASP A 401 -28.75 6.88 0.56
C ASP A 401 -27.44 6.40 -0.07
N LEU A 402 -26.92 7.21 -1.00
CA LEU A 402 -25.70 6.90 -1.76
C LEU A 402 -24.41 7.21 -0.99
N LEU A 403 -24.49 7.81 0.20
CA LEU A 403 -23.34 8.23 0.99
C LEU A 403 -23.07 7.27 2.14
N LEU A 404 -24.12 6.78 2.78
CA LEU A 404 -23.97 5.91 3.94
C LEU A 404 -23.75 4.45 3.51
N PRO A 405 -22.62 3.84 3.90
CA PRO A 405 -22.45 2.42 3.77
C PRO A 405 -23.56 1.66 4.51
N ASN A 406 -23.92 0.48 4.02
CA ASN A 406 -24.72 -0.45 4.81
C ASN A 406 -23.84 -1.25 5.79
N THR A 407 -24.44 -2.14 6.58
CA THR A 407 -23.74 -3.00 7.56
C THR A 407 -22.55 -3.75 6.96
N ARG A 408 -22.68 -4.24 5.72
CA ARG A 408 -21.57 -4.93 5.02
C ARG A 408 -20.46 -3.94 4.66
N GLY A 409 -20.81 -2.75 4.20
CA GLY A 409 -19.87 -1.68 3.89
C GLY A 409 -19.07 -1.25 5.11
N TYR A 410 -19.73 -0.96 6.23
CA TYR A 410 -19.04 -0.61 7.47
C TYR A 410 -18.15 -1.72 8.01
N LEU A 411 -18.56 -2.99 7.89
CA LEU A 411 -17.70 -4.12 8.26
C LEU A 411 -16.43 -4.18 7.40
N ARG A 412 -16.53 -3.92 6.09
CA ARG A 412 -15.36 -3.85 5.19
C ARG A 412 -14.41 -2.73 5.62
N ILE A 413 -14.95 -1.54 5.87
CA ILE A 413 -14.18 -0.37 6.33
C ILE A 413 -13.48 -0.69 7.65
N ALA A 414 -14.21 -1.21 8.65
CA ALA A 414 -13.64 -1.59 9.95
C ALA A 414 -12.47 -2.55 9.82
N LEU A 415 -12.60 -3.55 8.94
CA LEU A 415 -11.50 -4.49 8.69
C LEU A 415 -10.29 -3.82 8.02
N ASN A 416 -10.50 -2.88 7.10
CA ASN A 416 -9.40 -2.13 6.49
C ASN A 416 -8.62 -1.34 7.55
N PHE A 417 -9.33 -0.69 8.48
CA PHE A 417 -8.69 0.01 9.60
C PHE A 417 -7.89 -0.91 10.50
N VAL A 418 -8.47 -2.03 10.95
CA VAL A 418 -7.76 -2.98 11.83
C VAL A 418 -6.54 -3.58 11.13
N GLU A 419 -6.62 -3.85 9.82
CA GLU A 419 -5.47 -4.29 9.02
C GLU A 419 -4.30 -3.31 9.09
N HIS A 420 -4.58 -2.02 8.89
CA HIS A 420 -3.53 -0.99 8.94
C HIS A 420 -3.04 -0.74 10.37
N MET A 421 -3.89 -0.87 11.39
CA MET A 421 -3.44 -0.80 12.79
C MET A 421 -2.53 -1.98 13.16
N ALA A 422 -2.83 -3.19 12.69
CA ALA A 422 -1.96 -4.34 12.90
C ALA A 422 -0.61 -4.15 12.20
N MET A 423 -0.60 -3.57 11.00
CA MET A 423 0.63 -3.17 10.32
C MET A 423 1.41 -2.13 11.14
N ALA A 424 0.75 -1.09 11.63
CA ALA A 424 1.37 -0.07 12.48
C ALA A 424 1.96 -0.65 13.78
N ALA A 425 1.32 -1.67 14.36
CA ALA A 425 1.88 -2.40 15.50
C ALA A 425 3.20 -3.11 15.16
N LEU A 426 3.30 -3.73 13.98
CA LEU A 426 4.56 -4.30 13.50
C LEU A 426 5.63 -3.22 13.22
N MET A 427 5.21 -2.04 12.78
CA MET A 427 6.06 -0.85 12.65
C MET A 427 6.44 -0.24 14.00
N GLY A 428 5.97 -0.81 15.12
CA GLY A 428 6.33 -0.39 16.46
C GLY A 428 5.54 0.82 16.99
N TRP A 429 4.49 1.28 16.30
CA TRP A 429 3.76 2.50 16.67
C TRP A 429 3.14 2.42 18.07
N PHE A 430 2.79 1.22 18.54
CA PHE A 430 2.10 0.98 19.80
C PHE A 430 3.04 0.56 20.95
N ARG A 431 4.37 0.53 20.75
CA ARG A 431 5.30 0.19 21.83
C ARG A 431 5.33 1.32 22.87
N ASP A 432 5.40 0.93 24.15
CA ASP A 432 5.58 1.89 25.26
C ASP A 432 7.01 2.48 25.23
N PRO A 433 7.17 3.80 25.06
CA PRO A 433 8.49 4.43 25.06
C PRO A 433 9.23 4.29 26.39
N SER A 434 8.54 3.97 27.50
CA SER A 434 9.16 3.73 28.81
C SER A 434 9.71 2.31 29.00
N SER A 435 9.40 1.40 28.07
CA SER A 435 10.02 0.08 28.06
C SER A 435 11.50 0.21 27.64
N ASN A 436 12.38 0.36 28.64
CA ASN A 436 13.85 0.24 28.53
C ASN A 436 14.30 -1.18 28.15
N GLY A 437 13.49 -1.91 27.37
CA GLY A 437 13.99 -3.07 26.65
C GLY A 437 15.06 -2.56 25.72
N VAL A 438 16.27 -3.08 25.88
CA VAL A 438 17.37 -3.06 24.91
C VAL A 438 16.80 -2.85 23.52
N ASP A 439 17.42 -1.94 22.76
CA ASP A 439 17.28 -1.64 21.32
C ASP A 439 17.22 -2.93 20.50
N SER A 440 16.15 -3.68 20.73
CA SER A 440 15.85 -4.95 20.14
C SER A 440 15.20 -4.48 18.88
N GLN A 441 16.02 -4.52 17.85
CA GLN A 441 15.57 -4.58 16.48
C GLN A 441 14.21 -5.29 16.46
N PRO A 442 13.23 -4.79 15.68
CA PRO A 442 11.98 -5.51 15.45
C PRO A 442 12.31 -7.00 15.31
N PRO A 443 11.55 -7.89 15.99
CA PRO A 443 11.89 -9.31 16.12
C PRO A 443 12.47 -9.77 14.80
N ALA A 444 13.70 -10.31 14.83
CA ALA A 444 14.51 -10.60 13.65
C ALA A 444 13.59 -11.03 12.51
N ARG A 445 13.61 -10.26 11.42
CA ARG A 445 12.74 -10.50 10.27
C ARG A 445 12.84 -11.98 9.93
N PRO A 446 11.72 -12.70 9.71
CA PRO A 446 11.78 -14.04 9.15
C PRO A 446 12.50 -13.96 7.80
N GLY A 447 13.79 -14.25 7.81
CA GLY A 447 14.75 -13.90 6.75
C GLY A 447 16.20 -13.85 7.25
N ASP A 448 16.45 -13.57 8.54
CA ASP A 448 17.82 -13.55 9.10
C ASP A 448 18.37 -14.92 9.49
N ASN A 449 17.60 -15.99 9.30
CA ASN A 449 18.13 -17.36 9.25
C ASN A 449 17.48 -18.06 8.05
N ASP A 450 18.27 -18.27 7.00
CA ASP A 450 17.97 -19.15 5.89
C ASP A 450 17.55 -20.52 6.44
N THR A 451 16.24 -20.81 6.36
CA THR A 451 15.65 -22.05 5.87
C THR A 451 14.20 -22.16 6.35
N LEU A 452 13.25 -21.87 5.47
CA LEU A 452 11.86 -22.28 5.67
C LEU A 452 11.77 -23.76 5.29
N VAL A 453 11.65 -24.65 6.28
CA VAL A 453 11.38 -26.08 6.06
C VAL A 453 9.89 -26.31 6.28
N VAL A 454 9.17 -26.57 5.19
CA VAL A 454 7.81 -27.10 5.22
C VAL A 454 7.87 -28.50 4.60
N ASP A 455 7.37 -29.49 5.32
CA ASP A 455 7.29 -30.89 4.88
C ASP A 455 8.60 -31.52 4.38
N LYS A 456 9.71 -31.31 5.11
CA LYS A 456 11.05 -31.87 4.84
C LYS A 456 11.70 -31.40 3.53
N VAL A 457 11.19 -30.34 2.90
CA VAL A 457 11.85 -29.71 1.76
C VAL A 457 12.48 -28.40 2.23
N THR A 458 13.81 -28.33 2.11
CA THR A 458 14.61 -27.13 2.36
C THR A 458 14.69 -26.33 1.06
N CYS A 459 13.97 -25.21 0.98
CA CYS A 459 14.08 -24.30 -0.16
C CYS A 459 15.25 -23.32 0.06
N ASN A 460 16.44 -23.68 -0.41
CA ASN A 460 17.56 -22.75 -0.51
C ASN A 460 17.50 -22.06 -1.88
N GLN A 461 17.26 -20.74 -1.91
CA GLN A 461 17.53 -19.94 -3.09
C GLN A 461 19.00 -19.50 -3.04
N GLU A 462 19.91 -20.35 -3.54
CA GLU A 462 21.25 -19.85 -3.89
C GLU A 462 21.15 -19.08 -5.21
N PHE A 463 21.23 -17.75 -5.12
CA PHE A 463 21.49 -16.89 -6.27
C PHE A 463 22.94 -17.08 -6.72
N GLN A 464 23.18 -17.95 -7.70
CA GLN A 464 24.42 -17.86 -8.47
C GLN A 464 24.29 -16.71 -9.48
N TYR A 465 25.11 -15.67 -9.27
CA TYR A 465 25.28 -14.57 -10.22
C TYR A 465 25.68 -15.13 -11.60
N PHE A 466 24.80 -15.00 -12.59
CA PHE A 466 25.12 -15.33 -13.99
C PHE A 466 26.01 -14.23 -14.57
N THR A 467 27.32 -14.42 -14.53
CA THR A 467 28.26 -13.64 -15.35
C THR A 467 28.34 -14.24 -16.75
N GLY A 468 27.86 -13.52 -17.77
CA GLY A 468 28.33 -13.72 -19.16
C GLY A 468 27.32 -14.17 -20.23
N GLN A 469 26.02 -14.27 -19.95
CA GLN A 469 25.01 -14.46 -21.01
C GLN A 469 24.07 -13.25 -21.06
N GLY A 470 24.00 -12.59 -22.21
CA GLY A 470 23.18 -11.39 -22.42
C GLY A 470 21.71 -11.60 -22.10
N MET A 471 20.99 -10.50 -21.82
CA MET A 471 19.60 -10.57 -21.35
C MET A 471 18.65 -11.12 -22.43
N PRO A 472 17.61 -11.89 -22.04
CA PRO A 472 16.67 -12.48 -22.99
C PRO A 472 15.90 -11.41 -23.76
N THR A 473 15.59 -11.66 -25.04
CA THR A 473 14.82 -10.73 -25.86
C THR A 473 13.35 -10.66 -25.42
N LYS A 474 12.58 -9.64 -25.86
CA LYS A 474 11.14 -9.55 -25.60
C LYS A 474 10.38 -10.79 -26.08
N GLU A 475 10.72 -11.30 -27.26
CA GLU A 475 10.20 -12.57 -27.76
C GLU A 475 10.61 -13.74 -26.88
N ASP A 476 11.84 -13.79 -26.33
CA ASP A 476 12.26 -14.86 -25.40
C ASP A 476 11.54 -14.77 -24.06
N ILE A 477 11.28 -13.56 -23.56
CA ILE A 477 10.53 -13.31 -22.33
C ILE A 477 9.06 -13.69 -22.53
N LEU A 478 8.41 -13.25 -23.61
CA LEU A 478 7.04 -13.64 -23.93
C LEU A 478 6.93 -15.13 -24.22
N LYS A 479 7.89 -15.71 -24.91
CA LYS A 479 7.94 -17.15 -25.20
C LYS A 479 8.31 -17.96 -23.95
N SER A 480 8.96 -17.38 -22.94
CA SER A 480 9.20 -18.00 -21.63
C SER A 480 7.97 -17.91 -20.73
N ILE A 481 7.37 -16.73 -20.62
CA ILE A 481 6.14 -16.46 -19.84
C ILE A 481 4.96 -17.26 -20.39
N LEU A 482 4.79 -17.25 -21.71
CA LEU A 482 3.68 -17.93 -22.40
C LEU A 482 4.05 -19.33 -22.90
N ARG A 483 5.31 -19.77 -22.74
CA ARG A 483 5.86 -21.06 -23.24
C ARG A 483 5.52 -21.36 -24.70
N GLY A 484 5.46 -20.32 -25.54
CA GLY A 484 5.11 -20.41 -26.96
C GLY A 484 3.61 -20.56 -27.25
N ALA A 485 2.74 -20.50 -26.24
CA ALA A 485 1.30 -20.40 -26.42
C ALA A 485 0.88 -18.97 -26.82
N SER A 486 -0.25 -18.85 -27.51
CA SER A 486 -0.90 -17.55 -27.69
C SER A 486 -1.42 -17.04 -26.34
N MET A 487 -1.54 -15.72 -26.19
CA MET A 487 -2.03 -15.10 -24.95
C MET A 487 -3.42 -15.64 -24.56
N ASP A 488 -4.31 -15.81 -25.55
CA ASP A 488 -5.66 -16.33 -25.33
C ASP A 488 -5.66 -17.81 -24.92
N ASP A 489 -4.79 -18.63 -25.51
CA ASP A 489 -4.61 -20.03 -25.11
C ASP A 489 -4.03 -20.16 -23.69
N PHE A 490 -3.08 -19.30 -23.33
CA PHE A 490 -2.51 -19.28 -21.98
C PHE A 490 -3.58 -18.96 -20.93
N ILE A 491 -4.40 -17.93 -21.17
CA ILE A 491 -5.48 -17.53 -20.27
C ILE A 491 -6.53 -18.63 -20.17
N THR A 492 -6.98 -19.20 -21.30
CA THR A 492 -8.10 -20.15 -21.29
C THR A 492 -7.72 -21.58 -20.90
N LYS A 493 -6.50 -22.04 -21.19
CA LYS A 493 -6.10 -23.45 -20.98
C LYS A 493 -5.13 -23.67 -19.83
N VAL A 494 -4.37 -22.65 -19.42
CA VAL A 494 -3.33 -22.76 -18.39
C VAL A 494 -3.70 -22.01 -17.12
N ALA A 495 -3.99 -20.70 -17.21
CA ALA A 495 -4.29 -19.87 -16.04
C ALA A 495 -5.58 -20.26 -15.29
N CYS A 496 -6.49 -20.98 -15.94
CA CYS A 496 -7.75 -21.42 -15.36
C CYS A 496 -7.87 -22.94 -15.13
N ASN A 497 -6.79 -23.72 -15.34
CA ASN A 497 -6.81 -25.18 -15.15
C ASN A 497 -5.90 -25.61 -13.98
N ALA A 498 -6.53 -26.00 -12.86
CA ALA A 498 -5.85 -26.29 -11.60
C ALA A 498 -4.87 -27.47 -11.65
N SER A 499 -5.07 -28.46 -12.55
CA SER A 499 -4.14 -29.59 -12.70
C SER A 499 -2.90 -29.24 -13.54
N GLU A 500 -2.98 -28.21 -14.38
CA GLU A 500 -1.87 -27.74 -15.21
C GLU A 500 -1.02 -26.71 -14.45
N ILE A 501 -1.62 -25.83 -13.63
CA ILE A 501 -0.90 -24.82 -12.84
C ILE A 501 0.23 -25.41 -11.98
N CYS A 502 -0.04 -26.49 -11.23
CA CYS A 502 0.97 -27.11 -10.38
C CYS A 502 2.04 -27.86 -11.18
N LYS A 503 1.66 -28.48 -12.30
CA LYS A 503 2.59 -29.16 -13.20
C LYS A 503 3.52 -28.16 -13.92
N TRP A 504 3.00 -26.99 -14.28
CA TRP A 504 3.74 -25.94 -14.97
C TRP A 504 4.67 -25.13 -14.07
N ALA A 505 4.32 -24.95 -12.79
CA ALA A 505 5.21 -24.34 -11.79
C ALA A 505 6.46 -25.21 -11.52
N VAL A 506 6.32 -26.54 -11.59
CA VAL A 506 7.41 -27.51 -11.38
C VAL A 506 8.24 -27.74 -12.65
N ASP A 507 7.62 -27.77 -13.84
CA ASP A 507 8.32 -28.04 -15.10
C ASP A 507 9.13 -26.84 -15.65
N GLY A 508 8.97 -25.64 -15.07
CA GLY A 508 9.67 -24.41 -15.50
C GLY A 508 11.18 -24.40 -15.27
N VAL A 509 11.68 -25.27 -14.41
CA VAL A 509 13.13 -25.44 -14.17
C VAL A 509 13.72 -26.54 -15.05
N VAL A 510 12.92 -27.52 -15.50
CA VAL A 510 13.42 -28.70 -16.23
C VAL A 510 13.52 -28.46 -17.75
N SER A 511 12.71 -27.56 -18.34
CA SER A 511 12.76 -27.33 -19.79
C SER A 511 13.89 -26.41 -20.27
N LEU A 512 14.53 -25.65 -19.37
CA LEU A 512 15.75 -24.89 -19.67
C LEU A 512 17.03 -25.75 -19.62
N LEU A 513 16.93 -27.02 -19.18
CA LEU A 513 18.07 -27.91 -18.95
C LEU A 513 18.09 -29.19 -19.80
N SER A 514 17.26 -29.35 -20.84
CA SER A 514 17.16 -30.64 -21.57
C SER A 514 17.24 -30.61 -23.11
N GLN A 515 17.89 -29.62 -23.71
CA GLN A 515 18.41 -29.78 -25.09
C GLN A 515 19.84 -30.32 -25.11
N THR A 516 20.03 -31.54 -24.60
CA THR A 516 21.01 -32.54 -25.09
C THR A 516 20.62 -33.91 -24.52
N SER A 517 20.05 -34.79 -25.34
CA SER A 517 19.78 -36.22 -25.03
C SER A 517 21.03 -37.10 -25.27
N PRO A 518 21.07 -38.43 -24.96
CA PRO A 518 20.09 -39.31 -24.29
C PRO A 518 20.67 -40.11 -23.09
N PHE A 519 19.87 -40.84 -22.29
CA PHE A 519 20.07 -42.24 -21.84
C PHE A 519 19.06 -42.71 -20.77
N LEU A 520 18.25 -43.72 -21.15
CA LEU A 520 17.71 -44.89 -20.42
C LEU A 520 17.08 -44.83 -19.00
N VAL A 521 15.75 -45.08 -18.98
CA VAL A 521 14.99 -46.17 -18.28
C VAL A 521 15.21 -46.39 -16.76
N SER A 522 14.17 -46.22 -15.93
CA SER A 522 13.29 -47.33 -15.48
C SER A 522 12.16 -46.87 -14.51
N ARG A 523 11.09 -47.67 -14.47
CA ARG A 523 9.87 -47.56 -13.65
C ARG A 523 10.14 -47.60 -12.14
N GLN A 524 9.30 -46.97 -11.32
CA GLN A 524 8.38 -47.69 -10.40
C GLN A 524 7.41 -46.77 -9.63
N ARG A 525 6.25 -47.38 -9.32
CA ARG A 525 5.06 -46.90 -8.59
C ARG A 525 5.37 -46.45 -7.15
N ILE A 526 4.56 -45.55 -6.59
CA ILE A 526 3.36 -45.83 -5.75
C ILE A 526 2.35 -44.72 -6.02
#